data_AF-A0A4Q7QWD6-F1
#
_entry.id   AF-A0A4Q7QWD6-F1
#
_cell.length_a   1.000
_cell.length_b   1.000
_cell.length_c   1.000
_cell.angle_alpha   90.00
_cell.angle_beta   90.00
_cell.angle_gamma   90.00
#
_symmetry.space_group_name_H-M   'P 1'
#
loop_
_entity.id
_entity.type
_entity.pdbx_description
1 polymer ?
#
loop_
_entity_poly.entity_id
_entity_poly.type
_entity_poly.pdbx_seq_one_letter_code
_entity_poly.pdbx_strand_id
1 'polypeptide(L)' 'MTFAVWVLVFCIFIYTAGFAYKLWKGKNKIGACAVLLLAVLIVFVQIFSDFA' A
#
# COMPACT_ATOMS: atom_id res chain seq x y z
N MET A 1 -18.10 -4.12 -2.10
CA MET A 1 -17.84 -3.17 -0.99
C MET A 1 -18.13 -1.73 -1.39
N THR A 2 -18.47 -0.83 -0.47
CA THR A 2 -18.84 0.57 -0.78
C THR A 2 -17.73 1.29 -1.53
N PHE A 3 -18.08 2.09 -2.56
CA PHE A 3 -17.14 2.91 -3.36
C PHE A 3 -16.15 3.72 -2.51
N ALA A 4 -16.59 4.17 -1.33
CA ALA A 4 -15.77 4.86 -0.35
C ALA A 4 -14.55 4.05 0.13
N VAL A 5 -14.68 2.72 0.31
CA VAL A 5 -13.58 1.85 0.75
C VAL A 5 -12.49 1.76 -0.32
N TRP A 6 -12.89 1.65 -1.58
CA TRP A 6 -11.95 1.59 -2.70
C TRP A 6 -11.13 2.88 -2.83
N VAL A 7 -11.77 4.04 -2.68
CA VAL A 7 -11.09 5.35 -2.64
C VAL A 7 -10.10 5.42 -1.47
N LEU A 8 -10.51 4.94 -0.30
CA LEU A 8 -9.67 4.98 0.91
C LEU A 8 -8.45 4.08 0.78
N VAL A 9 -8.61 2.86 0.24
CA VAL A 9 -7.51 1.94 -0.06
C VAL A 9 -6.55 2.55 -1.09
N PHE A 10 -7.07 3.23 -2.11
CA PHE A 10 -6.24 3.92 -3.10
C PHE A 10 -5.42 5.07 -2.48
N CYS A 11 -6.03 5.87 -1.60
CA CYS A 11 -5.31 6.90 -0.84
C CYS A 11 -4.21 6.31 0.06
N ILE A 12 -4.50 5.22 0.76
CA ILE A 12 -3.52 4.51 1.59
C ILE A 12 -2.37 3.98 0.72
N PHE A 13 -2.67 3.42 -0.45
CA PHE A 13 -1.66 2.92 -1.38
C PHE A 13 -0.70 4.03 -1.83
N ILE A 14 -1.23 5.18 -2.26
CA ILE A 14 -0.41 6.33 -2.67
C ILE A 14 0.45 6.84 -1.51
N TYR A 15 -0.12 6.97 -0.31
CA TYR A 15 0.63 7.41 0.87
C TYR A 15 1.75 6.43 1.21
N THR A 16 1.46 5.13 1.15
CA THR A 16 2.41 4.05 1.46
C THR A 16 3.53 3.98 0.41
N ALA A 17 3.21 4.15 -0.87
CA ALA A 17 4.19 4.25 -1.95
C ALA A 17 5.09 5.49 -1.81
N GLY A 18 4.50 6.64 -1.46
CA GLY A 18 5.24 7.87 -1.17
C GLY A 18 6.16 7.73 0.04
N PHE A 19 5.71 7.05 1.10
CA PHE A 19 6.51 6.73 2.27
C PHE A 19 7.67 5.76 1.93
N ALA A 20 7.40 4.73 1.14
CA ALA A 20 8.44 3.82 0.67
C ALA A 20 9.50 4.53 -0.18
N TYR A 21 9.09 5.46 -1.05
CA TYR A 21 10.01 6.30 -1.82
C TYR A 21 10.87 7.19 -0.90
N LYS A 22 10.28 7.78 0.15
CA LYS A 22 11.02 8.57 1.15
C LYS A 22 12.02 7.70 1.92
N LEU A 23 11.64 6.46 2.28
CA LEU A 23 12.55 5.50 2.93
C LEU A 23 13.72 5.09 2.04
N TRP A 24 13.45 4.90 0.74
CA TRP A 24 14.47 4.58 -0.25
C TRP A 24 15.50 5.71 -0.34
N LYS A 25 15.05 6.98 -0.33
CA LYS A 25 15.94 8.15 -0.28
C LYS A 25 16.72 8.24 1.03
N GLY A 26 16.17 7.80 2.16
CA GLY A 26 16.84 7.74 3.46
C GLY A 26 17.91 6.64 3.59
N LYS A 27 18.32 6.00 2.48
CA LYS A 27 19.22 4.82 2.42
C LYS A 27 18.73 3.58 3.18
N ASN A 28 17.52 3.60 3.75
CA ASN A 28 16.92 2.42 4.38
C ASN A 28 16.18 1.56 3.34
N LYS A 29 16.96 0.89 2.49
CA LYS A 29 16.44 0.09 1.36
C LYS A 29 15.61 -1.12 1.82
N ILE A 30 15.97 -1.72 2.97
CA ILE A 30 15.25 -2.88 3.52
C ILE A 30 13.86 -2.47 3.95
N GLY A 31 13.74 -1.36 4.70
CA GLY A 31 12.44 -0.83 5.08
C GLY A 31 11.61 -0.37 3.88
N ALA A 32 12.23 0.23 2.86
CA ALA A 32 11.54 0.62 1.64
C ALA A 32 10.91 -0.58 0.92
N CYS A 33 11.67 -1.68 0.82
CA CYS A 33 11.21 -2.93 0.21
C CYS A 33 10.06 -3.56 1.01
N ALA A 34 10.18 -3.60 2.34
CA ALA A 34 9.12 -4.11 3.22
C ALA A 34 7.82 -3.32 3.07
N VAL A 35 7.90 -1.99 2.99
CA VAL A 35 6.71 -1.14 2.85
C VAL A 35 6.08 -1.22 1.47
N LEU A 36 6.88 -1.35 0.40
CA LEU A 36 6.33 -1.62 -0.94
C LEU A 36 5.58 -2.96 -0.99
N LEU A 37 6.16 -4.00 -0.38
CA LEU A 37 5.52 -5.31 -0.30
C LEU A 37 4.21 -5.22 0.51
N LEU A 38 4.21 -4.47 1.61
CA LEU A 38 3.01 -4.20 2.40
C LEU A 38 1.92 -3.49 1.58
N ALA A 39 2.29 -2.50 0.76
CA ALA A 39 1.35 -1.79 -0.10
C ALA A 39 0.66 -2.72 -1.10
N VAL A 40 1.40 -3.66 -1.69
CA VAL A 40 0.85 -4.68 -2.60
C VAL A 40 -0.08 -5.63 -1.85
N LEU A 41 0.29 -6.08 -0.65
CA LEU A 41 -0.57 -6.95 0.17
C LEU A 41 -1.90 -6.29 0.54
N ILE A 42 -1.92 -5.00 0.85
CA ILE A 42 -3.16 -4.27 1.17
C ILE A 42 -4.13 -4.29 -0.02
N VAL A 43 -3.63 -4.09 -1.24
CA VAL A 43 -4.45 -4.17 -2.46
C VAL A 43 -4.96 -5.58 -2.68
N PHE A 44 -4.10 -6.59 -2.51
CA PHE A 44 -4.49 -8.00 -2.63
C PHE A 44 -5.54 -8.41 -1.61
N VAL A 45 -5.39 -8.03 -0.35
CA VAL A 45 -6.37 -8.29 0.71
C VAL A 45 -7.71 -7.68 0.35
N GLN A 46 -7.73 -6.41 -0.10
CA GLN A 46 -8.98 -5.74 -0.47
C GLN A 46 -9.68 -6.43 -1.66
N ILE A 47 -8.90 -6.89 -2.65
CA ILE A 47 -9.40 -7.69 -3.77
C ILE A 47 -10.05 -8.96 -3.23
N PHE A 48 -9.35 -9.75 -2.43
CA PHE A 48 -9.89 -10.99 -1.85
C PHE A 48 -11.10 -10.76 -0.95
N SER A 49 -11.13 -9.69 -0.15
CA SER A 49 -12.28 -9.37 0.69
C SER A 49 -13.53 -8.96 -0.10
N ASP A 50 -13.39 -8.42 -1.31
CA ASP A 50 -14.55 -8.13 -2.18
C ASP A 50 -15.04 -9.41 -2.91
N PHE A 51 -14.16 -10.39 -3.12
CA PHE A 51 -14.47 -11.67 -3.78
C PHE A 51 -14.90 -12.81 -2.83
N ALA A 52 -14.70 -12.68 -1.52
CA ALA A 52 -15.01 -13.67 -0.48
C ALA A 52 -16.31 -13.35 0.26
#